data_AF-A0A562TEU3-F1
#
_entry.id   AF-A0A562TEU3-F1
#
_cell.length_a   1.000
_cell.length_b   1.000
_cell.length_c   1.000
_cell.angle_alpha   90.00
_cell.angle_beta   90.00
_cell.angle_gamma   90.00
#
_symmetry.space_group_name_H-M   'P 1'
#
loop_
_entity.id
_entity.type
_entity.pdbx_description
1 polymer ?
#
loop_
_entity_poly.entity_id
_entity_poly.type
_entity_poly.pdbx_seq_one_letter_code
_entity_poly.pdbx_strand_id
1 'polypeptide(L)'
;MKDKKWDLKRAMELNRQSTIIPEAKIVRIILIFYIGYIVFSLLGNIVIKYTGIAAVPLMLFLLYVICLLHGVILGLALPFIKIERPVNIKFKAVVIILFMICCMTTLLAWYLNIKHYGSLVYIFAHSFVIRESSIGQSEGIIPVYVTYINSFLYCLFALLLIGYHYTRRKYCIVLSVLTFILVIFTDLLTFGRIGILYCLFILFAYFILFRKVRINLRVIIGITALFLILNLPRMIRGGFDNFEGSVSAFKNFLYYDIPPIFNSVITVYTYYFSSLFAFSNYYEHQHIEFTYGDITFNPIVNIYNRFIAHNERVSLIADPVYIPFRTNIYSIVKDLYQDFGVIGIILPPIFFGIIIGYIFKSGSITGQALKIYILAWVFYTPIYNPFSFATFLISFFMLILISLLIKLKF
;
A
#
# COMPACT_ATOMS: atom_id res chain seq x y z
N MET A 1 -16.67 -31.32 28.67
CA MET A 1 -15.99 -30.98 27.38
C MET A 1 -16.94 -30.75 26.20
N LYS A 2 -18.18 -31.28 26.18
CA LYS A 2 -19.14 -31.04 25.10
C LYS A 2 -19.69 -29.59 25.05
N ASP A 3 -19.84 -28.92 26.20
CA ASP A 3 -20.39 -27.54 26.23
C ASP A 3 -19.49 -26.48 25.59
N LYS A 4 -18.16 -26.58 25.75
CA LYS A 4 -17.21 -25.65 25.08
C LYS A 4 -17.26 -25.69 23.55
N LYS A 5 -17.66 -26.82 22.95
CA LYS A 5 -17.78 -26.95 21.49
C LYS A 5 -19.05 -26.26 20.97
N TRP A 6 -20.12 -26.26 21.78
CA TRP A 6 -21.39 -25.66 21.42
C TRP A 6 -21.32 -24.12 21.45
N ASP A 7 -20.69 -23.57 22.49
CA ASP A 7 -20.46 -22.12 22.59
C ASP A 7 -19.56 -21.58 21.47
N LEU A 8 -18.55 -22.36 21.06
CA LEU A 8 -17.66 -21.93 19.98
C LEU A 8 -18.39 -21.89 18.63
N LYS A 9 -19.29 -22.85 18.36
CA LYS A 9 -20.07 -22.90 17.11
C LYS A 9 -21.10 -21.77 17.06
N ARG A 10 -21.81 -21.53 18.16
CA ARG A 10 -22.78 -20.43 18.29
C ARG A 10 -22.10 -19.05 18.23
N ALA A 11 -20.92 -18.91 18.84
CA ALA A 11 -20.09 -17.71 18.72
C ALA A 11 -19.60 -17.50 17.27
N MET A 12 -19.23 -18.56 16.54
CA MET A 12 -18.86 -18.45 15.12
C MET A 12 -20.05 -18.10 14.22
N GLU A 13 -21.25 -18.60 14.52
CA GLU A 13 -22.49 -18.26 13.78
C GLU A 13 -22.94 -16.82 14.06
N LEU A 14 -22.91 -16.38 15.31
CA LEU A 14 -23.20 -14.98 15.68
C LEU A 14 -22.17 -14.01 15.10
N ASN A 15 -20.89 -14.40 15.07
CA ASN A 15 -19.84 -13.59 14.44
C ASN A 15 -19.92 -13.63 12.90
N ARG A 16 -20.57 -14.64 12.30
CA ARG A 16 -20.89 -14.66 10.85
C ARG A 16 -22.02 -13.71 10.50
N GLN A 17 -23.03 -13.57 11.35
CA GLN A 17 -24.14 -12.64 11.12
C GLN A 17 -23.76 -11.18 11.39
N SER A 18 -22.82 -10.91 12.30
CA SER A 18 -22.35 -9.55 12.60
C SER A 18 -21.24 -9.02 11.65
N THR A 19 -20.76 -9.84 10.71
CA THR A 19 -19.63 -9.49 9.81
C THR A 19 -20.04 -9.06 8.40
N ILE A 20 -21.34 -8.95 8.12
CA ILE A 20 -21.83 -8.21 6.96
C ILE A 20 -21.65 -6.73 7.30
N ILE A 21 -20.51 -6.18 6.89
CA ILE A 21 -20.32 -4.74 6.84
C ILE A 21 -21.47 -4.18 6.00
N PRO A 22 -22.31 -3.25 6.53
CA PRO A 22 -23.38 -2.66 5.74
C PRO A 22 -22.80 -2.13 4.44
N GLU A 23 -23.43 -2.42 3.31
CA GLU A 23 -22.95 -2.04 1.97
C GLU A 23 -22.67 -0.52 1.89
N ALA A 24 -23.47 0.28 2.60
CA ALA A 24 -23.27 1.73 2.72
C ALA A 24 -21.98 2.14 3.47
N LYS A 25 -21.38 1.25 4.29
CA LYS A 25 -20.19 1.58 5.11
C LYS A 25 -18.95 1.78 4.24
N ILE A 26 -18.74 0.99 3.18
CA ILE A 26 -17.53 1.13 2.34
C ILE A 26 -17.55 2.44 1.55
N VAL A 27 -18.71 2.82 0.98
CA VAL A 27 -18.91 4.11 0.30
C VAL A 27 -18.57 5.25 1.26
N ARG A 28 -19.09 5.21 2.49
CA ARG A 28 -18.78 6.22 3.53
C ARG A 28 -17.30 6.26 3.90
N ILE A 29 -16.64 5.11 4.05
CA ILE A 29 -15.21 5.06 4.37
C ILE A 29 -14.38 5.73 3.27
N ILE A 30 -14.63 5.40 2.01
CA ILE A 30 -13.91 5.96 0.86
C ILE A 30 -14.16 7.47 0.75
N LEU A 31 -15.42 7.90 0.89
CA LEU A 31 -15.79 9.31 0.86
C LEU A 31 -15.10 10.10 1.99
N ILE A 32 -15.20 9.63 3.24
CA ILE A 32 -14.57 10.27 4.39
C ILE A 32 -13.05 10.32 4.22
N PHE A 33 -12.44 9.25 3.70
CA PHE A 33 -11.01 9.20 3.45
C PHE A 33 -10.57 10.27 2.44
N TYR A 34 -11.20 10.36 1.27
CA TYR A 34 -10.79 11.32 0.25
C TYR A 34 -11.15 12.77 0.62
N ILE A 35 -12.29 13.02 1.27
CA ILE A 35 -12.59 14.35 1.83
C ILE A 35 -11.54 14.73 2.87
N GLY A 36 -11.24 13.82 3.80
CA GLY A 36 -10.21 14.01 4.80
C GLY A 36 -8.86 14.32 4.17
N TYR A 37 -8.46 13.54 3.16
CA TYR A 37 -7.23 13.77 2.41
C TYR A 37 -7.18 15.17 1.78
N ILE A 38 -8.22 15.60 1.06
CA ILE A 38 -8.28 16.94 0.45
C ILE A 38 -8.17 18.01 1.53
N VAL A 39 -8.96 17.91 2.60
CA VAL A 39 -8.94 18.87 3.71
C VAL A 39 -7.55 18.95 4.33
N PHE A 40 -6.95 17.80 4.67
CA PHE A 40 -5.60 17.77 5.24
C PHE A 40 -4.53 18.27 4.27
N SER A 41 -4.65 18.04 2.96
CA SER A 41 -3.76 18.65 1.96
C SER A 41 -3.89 20.17 1.94
N LEU A 42 -5.12 20.69 1.94
CA LEU A 42 -5.36 22.14 1.93
C LEU A 42 -4.89 22.82 3.22
N LEU A 43 -5.08 22.18 4.38
CA LEU A 43 -4.53 22.63 5.66
C LEU A 43 -2.99 22.70 5.65
N GLY A 44 -2.32 22.04 4.68
CA GLY A 44 -0.89 22.18 4.46
C GLY A 44 -0.46 23.61 4.21
N ASN A 45 -1.33 24.44 3.61
CA ASN A 45 -1.09 25.88 3.43
C ASN A 45 -0.98 26.66 4.74
N ILE A 46 -1.41 26.10 5.88
CA ILE A 46 -1.23 26.75 7.19
C ILE A 46 0.22 26.63 7.65
N VAL A 47 0.89 25.53 7.30
CA VAL A 47 2.24 25.21 7.80
C VAL A 47 3.30 25.53 6.74
N ILE A 48 2.99 25.28 5.48
CA ILE A 48 3.89 25.37 4.32
C ILE A 48 3.32 26.39 3.34
N LYS A 49 4.19 27.26 2.79
CA LYS A 49 3.89 28.24 1.74
C LYS A 49 3.72 27.54 0.38
N TYR A 50 2.75 26.63 0.27
CA TYR A 50 2.43 26.01 -1.01
C TYR A 50 1.93 27.04 -2.03
N THR A 51 2.19 26.78 -3.31
CA THR A 51 1.51 27.48 -4.40
C THR A 51 0.03 27.13 -4.39
N GLY A 52 -0.82 28.04 -4.87
CA GLY A 52 -2.24 27.77 -5.03
C GLY A 52 -2.49 26.51 -5.89
N ILE A 53 -3.55 25.78 -5.57
CA ILE A 53 -4.00 24.64 -6.39
C ILE A 53 -4.95 25.20 -7.44
N ALA A 54 -4.66 24.92 -8.71
CA ALA A 54 -5.53 25.33 -9.80
C ALA A 54 -6.87 24.58 -9.76
N ALA A 55 -7.91 25.25 -10.24
CA ALA A 55 -9.27 24.70 -10.21
C ALA A 55 -9.40 23.40 -11.01
N VAL A 56 -8.76 23.31 -12.19
CA VAL A 56 -8.88 22.14 -13.07
C VAL A 56 -8.29 20.86 -12.45
N PRO A 57 -7.04 20.83 -11.96
CA PRO A 57 -6.50 19.68 -11.23
C PRO A 57 -7.35 19.24 -10.04
N LEU A 58 -7.89 20.19 -9.26
CA LEU A 58 -8.79 19.87 -8.16
C LEU A 58 -10.09 19.24 -8.65
N MET A 59 -10.69 19.76 -9.72
CA MET A 59 -11.89 19.18 -10.34
C MET A 59 -11.63 17.78 -10.89
N LEU A 60 -10.48 17.53 -11.52
CA LEU A 60 -10.09 16.19 -12.00
C LEU A 60 -9.93 15.21 -10.83
N PHE A 61 -9.34 15.65 -9.71
CA PHE A 61 -9.26 14.83 -8.51
C PHE A 61 -10.64 14.49 -7.93
N LEU A 62 -11.54 15.49 -7.85
CA LEU A 62 -12.92 15.27 -7.40
C LEU A 62 -13.68 14.33 -8.35
N LEU A 63 -13.50 14.49 -9.67
CA LEU A 63 -14.08 13.60 -10.68
C LEU A 63 -13.61 12.15 -10.48
N TYR A 64 -12.30 11.94 -10.27
CA TYR A 64 -11.75 10.62 -9.93
C TYR A 64 -12.47 10.00 -8.72
N VAL A 65 -12.65 10.77 -7.64
CA VAL A 65 -13.33 10.29 -6.42
C VAL A 65 -14.80 9.95 -6.69
N ILE A 66 -15.52 10.79 -7.44
CA ILE A 66 -16.93 10.54 -7.82
C ILE A 66 -17.05 9.27 -8.67
N CYS A 67 -16.20 9.12 -9.69
CA CYS A 67 -16.15 7.95 -10.55
C CYS A 67 -15.83 6.67 -9.77
N LEU A 68 -14.89 6.73 -8.81
CA LEU A 68 -14.58 5.62 -7.92
C LEU A 68 -15.78 5.22 -7.06
N LEU A 69 -16.44 6.19 -6.42
CA LEU A 69 -17.63 5.95 -5.60
C LEU A 69 -18.79 5.38 -6.42
N HIS A 70 -19.02 5.90 -7.62
CA HIS A 70 -20.01 5.39 -8.55
C HIS A 70 -19.71 3.93 -8.92
N GLY A 71 -18.46 3.61 -9.25
CA GLY A 71 -18.02 2.25 -9.48
C GLY A 71 -18.28 1.33 -8.28
N VAL A 72 -18.01 1.79 -7.04
CA VAL A 72 -18.30 1.03 -5.82
C VAL A 72 -19.79 0.72 -5.69
N ILE A 73 -20.66 1.70 -5.94
CA ILE A 73 -22.12 1.53 -5.89
C ILE A 73 -22.58 0.52 -6.95
N LEU A 74 -22.09 0.63 -8.19
CA LEU A 74 -22.37 -0.35 -9.25
C LEU A 74 -21.90 -1.75 -8.85
N GLY A 75 -20.68 -1.88 -8.33
CA GLY A 75 -20.11 -3.15 -7.87
C GLY A 75 -20.93 -3.80 -6.76
N LEU A 76 -21.51 -3.01 -5.85
CA LEU A 76 -22.43 -3.48 -4.83
C LEU A 76 -23.77 -3.93 -5.44
N ALA A 77 -24.30 -3.20 -6.42
CA ALA A 77 -25.56 -3.52 -7.09
C ALA A 77 -25.50 -4.77 -7.99
N LEU A 78 -24.32 -5.16 -8.50
CA LEU A 78 -24.18 -6.37 -9.32
C LEU A 78 -24.61 -7.63 -8.54
N PRO A 79 -25.19 -8.66 -9.20
CA PRO A 79 -25.47 -9.93 -8.53
C PRO A 79 -24.17 -10.59 -8.06
N PHE A 80 -24.16 -11.10 -6.82
CA PHE A 80 -22.99 -11.81 -6.30
C PHE A 80 -22.97 -13.26 -6.81
N ILE A 81 -21.98 -13.57 -7.66
CA ILE A 81 -21.79 -14.92 -8.18
C ILE A 81 -21.07 -15.75 -7.12
N LYS A 82 -21.74 -16.76 -6.58
CA LYS A 82 -21.13 -17.73 -5.69
C LYS A 82 -20.24 -18.65 -6.51
N ILE A 83 -18.93 -18.52 -6.31
CA ILE A 83 -17.94 -19.38 -6.96
C ILE A 83 -17.74 -20.62 -6.08
N GLU A 84 -18.03 -21.79 -6.64
CA GLU A 84 -17.68 -23.06 -6.01
C GLU A 84 -16.17 -23.25 -6.05
N ARG A 85 -15.60 -23.61 -4.90
CA ARG A 85 -14.15 -23.72 -4.74
C ARG A 85 -13.75 -25.19 -4.79
N PRO A 86 -12.88 -25.58 -5.75
CA PRO A 86 -12.57 -26.98 -5.97
C PRO A 86 -11.76 -27.59 -4.81
N VAL A 87 -10.86 -26.83 -4.18
CA VAL A 87 -9.90 -27.39 -3.22
C VAL A 87 -10.22 -27.00 -1.79
N ASN A 88 -10.34 -27.98 -0.91
CA ASN A 88 -10.53 -27.75 0.52
C ASN A 88 -9.20 -27.90 1.27
N ILE A 89 -8.62 -26.79 1.75
CA ILE A 89 -7.34 -26.81 2.48
C ILE A 89 -7.52 -26.19 3.87
N LYS A 90 -6.81 -26.74 4.86
CA LYS A 90 -6.74 -26.16 6.21
C LYS A 90 -6.02 -24.81 6.15
N PHE A 91 -6.64 -23.78 6.72
CA PHE A 91 -6.09 -22.41 6.80
C PHE A 91 -4.66 -22.40 7.34
N LYS A 92 -4.41 -23.15 8.42
CA LYS A 92 -3.09 -23.27 9.04
C LYS A 92 -2.02 -23.77 8.05
N ALA A 93 -2.35 -24.73 7.19
CA ALA A 93 -1.39 -25.27 6.23
C ALA A 93 -1.01 -24.21 5.17
N VAL A 94 -2.01 -23.51 4.61
CA VAL A 94 -1.79 -22.46 3.60
C VAL A 94 -0.89 -21.35 4.15
N VAL A 95 -1.19 -20.81 5.34
CA VAL A 95 -0.40 -19.71 5.91
C VAL A 95 1.00 -20.14 6.32
N ILE A 96 1.20 -21.37 6.79
CA ILE A 96 2.54 -21.88 7.12
C ILE A 96 3.37 -22.08 5.86
N ILE A 97 2.82 -22.69 4.81
CA ILE A 97 3.53 -22.90 3.54
C ILE A 97 3.92 -21.55 2.94
N LEU A 98 2.98 -20.60 2.84
CA LEU A 98 3.28 -19.25 2.36
C LEU A 98 4.36 -18.56 3.20
N PHE A 99 4.28 -18.68 4.54
CA PHE A 99 5.29 -18.11 5.43
C PHE A 99 6.67 -18.70 5.20
N MET A 100 6.79 -20.03 5.07
CA MET A 100 8.06 -20.71 4.79
C MET A 100 8.64 -20.27 3.45
N ILE A 101 7.83 -20.21 2.40
CA ILE A 101 8.25 -19.74 1.07
C ILE A 101 8.77 -18.30 1.15
N CYS A 102 8.04 -17.40 1.81
CA CYS A 102 8.46 -16.00 1.97
C CYS A 102 9.74 -15.87 2.81
N CYS A 103 9.89 -16.69 3.86
CA CYS A 103 11.09 -16.71 4.69
C CYS A 103 12.31 -17.15 3.86
N MET A 104 12.21 -18.26 3.13
CA MET A 104 13.28 -18.76 2.27
C MET A 104 13.69 -17.74 1.20
N THR A 105 12.73 -17.08 0.57
CA THR A 105 13.00 -16.08 -0.47
C THR A 105 13.56 -14.77 0.08
N THR A 106 13.14 -14.35 1.28
CA THR A 106 13.75 -13.21 1.99
C THR A 106 15.20 -13.53 2.37
N LEU A 107 15.47 -14.73 2.91
CA LEU A 107 16.83 -15.17 3.26
C LEU A 107 17.73 -15.28 2.02
N LEU A 108 17.21 -15.82 0.92
CA LEU A 108 17.93 -15.87 -0.35
C LEU A 108 18.27 -14.46 -0.87
N ALA A 109 17.32 -13.52 -0.80
CA ALA A 109 17.56 -12.14 -1.22
C ALA A 109 18.65 -11.45 -0.39
N TRP A 110 18.67 -11.67 0.93
CA TRP A 110 19.73 -11.20 1.81
C TRP A 110 21.08 -11.87 1.52
N TYR A 111 21.09 -13.19 1.30
CA TYR A 111 22.30 -13.91 0.90
C TYR A 111 22.92 -13.32 -0.38
N LEU A 112 22.10 -13.06 -1.40
CA LEU A 112 22.55 -12.47 -2.66
C LEU A 112 23.09 -11.05 -2.46
N ASN A 113 22.45 -10.24 -1.62
CA ASN A 113 22.94 -8.89 -1.29
C ASN A 113 24.27 -8.94 -0.53
N ILE A 114 24.39 -9.81 0.48
CA ILE A 114 25.64 -9.97 1.24
C ILE A 114 26.75 -10.48 0.33
N LYS A 115 26.46 -11.42 -0.58
CA LYS A 115 27.42 -11.93 -1.55
C LYS A 115 27.90 -10.82 -2.50
N HIS A 116 27.01 -9.93 -2.93
CA HIS A 116 27.35 -8.83 -3.84
C HIS A 116 28.14 -7.71 -3.14
N TYR A 117 27.70 -7.29 -1.95
CA TYR A 117 28.29 -6.17 -1.20
C TYR A 117 29.35 -6.59 -0.16
N GLY A 118 29.65 -7.88 -0.05
CA GLY A 118 30.68 -8.46 0.83
C GLY A 118 30.25 -8.66 2.29
N SER A 119 29.52 -7.73 2.91
CA SER A 119 29.09 -7.86 4.31
C SER A 119 27.86 -7.03 4.67
N LEU A 120 27.20 -7.39 5.78
CA LEU A 120 26.12 -6.57 6.36
C LEU A 120 26.61 -5.20 6.81
N VAL A 121 27.83 -5.12 7.38
CA VAL A 121 28.42 -3.85 7.84
C VAL A 121 28.57 -2.88 6.66
N TYR A 122 29.07 -3.37 5.52
CA TYR A 122 29.17 -2.55 4.32
C TYR A 122 27.80 -2.06 3.84
N ILE A 123 26.79 -2.95 3.80
CA ILE A 123 25.43 -2.62 3.35
C ILE A 123 24.82 -1.48 4.19
N PHE A 124 24.93 -1.55 5.52
CA PHE A 124 24.39 -0.50 6.39
C PHE A 124 25.19 0.81 6.29
N ALA A 125 26.52 0.73 6.19
CA ALA A 125 27.39 1.91 6.06
C ALA A 125 27.20 2.65 4.72
N HIS A 126 26.86 1.95 3.64
CA HIS A 126 26.68 2.52 2.29
C HIS A 126 25.22 2.52 1.83
N SER A 127 24.28 2.58 2.79
CA SER A 127 22.85 2.46 2.54
C SER A 127 22.27 3.49 1.57
N PHE A 128 22.85 4.69 1.49
CA PHE A 128 22.46 5.72 0.51
C PHE A 128 22.81 5.30 -0.92
N VAL A 129 24.05 4.85 -1.16
CA VAL A 129 24.53 4.39 -2.47
C VAL A 129 23.71 3.19 -2.96
N ILE A 130 23.42 2.25 -2.06
CA ILE A 130 22.60 1.06 -2.38
C ILE A 130 21.17 1.47 -2.75
N ARG A 131 20.61 2.49 -2.08
CA ARG A 131 19.29 3.00 -2.43
C ARG A 131 19.27 3.59 -3.82
N GLU A 132 20.25 4.42 -4.16
CA GLU A 132 20.33 5.07 -5.48
C GLU A 132 20.46 4.03 -6.59
N SER A 133 21.33 3.03 -6.44
CA SER A 133 21.51 1.95 -7.42
C SER A 133 20.27 1.07 -7.59
N SER A 134 19.47 0.92 -6.53
CA SER A 134 18.24 0.12 -6.53
C SER A 134 17.02 0.87 -7.08
N ILE A 135 17.05 2.21 -7.07
CA ILE A 135 15.92 3.08 -7.44
C ILE A 135 15.73 3.16 -8.96
N GLY A 136 16.79 3.02 -9.76
CA GLY A 136 16.72 3.28 -11.20
C GLY A 136 17.69 2.44 -12.03
N GLN A 137 17.24 1.31 -12.56
CA GLN A 137 17.80 0.64 -13.75
C GLN A 137 18.98 -0.35 -13.63
N SER A 138 19.53 -0.71 -12.47
CA SER A 138 20.50 -1.82 -12.47
C SER A 138 19.82 -3.19 -12.62
N GLU A 139 20.45 -4.13 -13.34
CA GLU A 139 20.14 -5.55 -13.26
C GLU A 139 20.09 -5.94 -11.79
N GLY A 140 18.88 -6.12 -11.27
CA GLY A 140 18.70 -6.27 -9.82
C GLY A 140 19.54 -7.44 -9.30
N ILE A 141 20.40 -7.17 -8.31
CA ILE A 141 21.16 -8.17 -7.54
C ILE A 141 20.25 -9.33 -7.12
N ILE A 142 18.99 -9.01 -6.81
CA ILE A 142 17.94 -9.95 -6.51
C ILE A 142 17.17 -10.27 -7.79
N PRO A 143 17.14 -11.55 -8.22
CA PRO A 143 16.34 -11.97 -9.35
C PRO A 143 14.86 -11.60 -9.17
N VAL A 144 14.20 -11.21 -10.26
CA VAL A 144 12.82 -10.69 -10.19
C VAL A 144 11.83 -11.73 -9.66
N TYR A 145 12.02 -13.02 -9.96
CA TYR A 145 11.16 -14.08 -9.41
C TYR A 145 11.24 -14.13 -7.87
N VAL A 146 12.40 -13.87 -7.27
CA VAL A 146 12.53 -13.79 -5.80
C VAL A 146 11.74 -12.60 -5.27
N THR A 147 11.85 -11.45 -5.93
CA THR A 147 11.10 -10.23 -5.57
C THR A 147 9.58 -10.43 -5.69
N TYR A 148 9.13 -11.14 -6.72
CA TYR A 148 7.72 -11.47 -6.93
C TYR A 148 7.20 -12.44 -5.87
N ILE A 149 7.97 -13.46 -5.48
CA ILE A 149 7.58 -14.35 -4.38
C ILE A 149 7.56 -13.60 -3.04
N ASN A 150 8.54 -12.73 -2.78
CA ASN A 150 8.55 -11.88 -1.56
C ASN A 150 7.29 -11.01 -1.48
N SER A 151 6.67 -10.68 -2.61
CA SER A 151 5.42 -9.91 -2.63
C SER A 151 4.24 -10.68 -2.00
N PHE A 152 4.32 -12.00 -1.85
CA PHE A 152 3.32 -12.79 -1.13
C PHE A 152 3.24 -12.44 0.37
N LEU A 153 4.24 -11.76 0.92
CA LEU A 153 4.20 -11.23 2.29
C LEU A 153 2.96 -10.38 2.57
N TYR A 154 2.53 -9.52 1.63
CA TYR A 154 1.37 -8.64 1.85
C TYR A 154 0.04 -9.42 1.91
N CYS A 155 -0.13 -10.39 1.01
CA CYS A 155 -1.26 -11.33 0.99
C CYS A 155 -1.29 -12.18 2.26
N LEU A 156 -0.13 -12.75 2.64
CA LEU A 156 0.02 -13.52 3.87
C LEU A 156 -0.35 -12.69 5.10
N PHE A 157 0.14 -11.45 5.19
CA PHE A 157 -0.16 -10.53 6.29
C PHE A 157 -1.67 -10.27 6.41
N ALA A 158 -2.34 -9.98 5.29
CA ALA A 158 -3.79 -9.80 5.26
C ALA A 158 -4.54 -11.07 5.71
N LEU A 159 -4.16 -12.25 5.19
CA LEU A 159 -4.74 -13.53 5.58
C LEU A 159 -4.59 -13.81 7.07
N LEU A 160 -3.42 -13.54 7.66
CA LEU A 160 -3.14 -13.80 9.07
C LEU A 160 -3.95 -12.88 10.00
N LEU A 161 -4.12 -11.60 9.66
CA LEU A 161 -4.97 -10.67 10.42
C LEU A 161 -6.43 -11.13 10.44
N ILE A 162 -6.96 -11.55 9.28
CA ILE A 162 -8.32 -12.10 9.19
C ILE A 162 -8.43 -13.47 9.88
N GLY A 163 -7.42 -14.32 9.75
CA GLY A 163 -7.34 -15.60 10.47
C GLY A 163 -7.39 -15.40 11.98
N TYR A 164 -6.69 -14.39 12.50
CA TYR A 164 -6.77 -14.00 13.90
C TYR A 164 -8.14 -13.46 14.29
N HIS A 165 -8.76 -12.63 13.44
CA HIS A 165 -10.11 -12.10 13.70
C HIS A 165 -11.14 -13.21 13.92
N TYR A 166 -11.14 -14.22 13.05
CA TYR A 166 -12.11 -15.31 13.12
C TYR A 166 -11.77 -16.38 14.17
N THR A 167 -10.50 -16.73 14.35
CA THR A 167 -10.13 -17.88 15.22
C THR A 167 -9.65 -17.49 16.61
N ARG A 168 -9.19 -16.25 16.80
CA ARG A 168 -8.50 -15.79 18.01
C ARG A 168 -7.25 -16.60 18.39
N ARG A 169 -6.74 -17.46 17.50
CA ARG A 169 -5.58 -18.32 17.80
C ARG A 169 -4.29 -17.50 17.83
N LYS A 170 -3.48 -17.69 18.88
CA LYS A 170 -2.23 -16.95 19.12
C LYS A 170 -1.24 -17.02 17.96
N TYR A 171 -1.13 -18.18 17.29
CA TYR A 171 -0.20 -18.36 16.18
C TYR A 171 -0.45 -17.39 15.01
N CYS A 172 -1.71 -16.96 14.79
CA CYS A 172 -2.00 -15.99 13.73
C CYS A 172 -1.38 -14.62 14.03
N ILE A 173 -1.38 -14.18 15.28
CA ILE A 173 -0.71 -12.93 15.69
C ILE A 173 0.80 -13.10 15.57
N VAL A 174 1.35 -14.18 16.11
CA VAL A 174 2.81 -14.43 16.08
C VAL A 174 3.31 -14.44 14.63
N LEU A 175 2.65 -15.18 13.75
CA LEU A 175 2.98 -15.17 12.33
C LEU A 175 2.76 -13.79 11.70
N SER A 176 1.73 -13.02 12.08
CA SER A 176 1.55 -11.66 11.55
C SER A 176 2.73 -10.76 11.89
N VAL A 177 3.21 -10.83 13.14
CA VAL A 177 4.39 -10.07 13.59
C VAL A 177 5.64 -10.51 12.84
N LEU A 178 5.86 -11.82 12.70
CA LEU A 178 7.00 -12.35 11.95
C LEU A 178 6.93 -11.97 10.46
N THR A 179 5.76 -12.03 9.84
CA THR A 179 5.55 -11.57 8.45
C THR A 179 5.84 -10.08 8.32
N PHE A 180 5.42 -9.25 9.29
CA PHE A 180 5.74 -7.83 9.28
C PHE A 180 7.25 -7.57 9.42
N ILE A 181 7.96 -8.36 10.24
CA ILE A 181 9.42 -8.32 10.33
C ILE A 181 10.07 -8.71 8.99
N LEU A 182 9.57 -9.74 8.30
CA LEU A 182 10.05 -10.10 6.96
C LEU A 182 9.82 -8.99 5.93
N VAL A 183 8.72 -8.23 6.04
CA VAL A 183 8.49 -7.03 5.20
C VAL A 183 9.53 -5.96 5.49
N ILE A 184 9.85 -5.69 6.76
CA ILE A 184 10.92 -4.74 7.14
C ILE A 184 12.25 -5.21 6.54
N PHE A 185 12.60 -6.49 6.68
CA PHE A 185 13.82 -7.04 6.08
C PHE A 185 13.84 -6.92 4.57
N THR A 186 12.70 -7.10 3.90
CA THR A 186 12.60 -6.96 2.44
C THR A 186 12.80 -5.50 2.02
N ASP A 187 12.19 -4.55 2.73
CA ASP A 187 12.34 -3.12 2.43
C ASP A 187 13.79 -2.63 2.70
N LEU A 188 14.46 -3.17 3.73
CA LEU A 188 15.85 -2.87 4.03
C LEU A 188 16.84 -3.32 2.94
N LEU A 189 16.51 -4.31 2.11
CA LEU A 189 17.35 -4.70 0.96
C LEU A 189 17.59 -3.55 -0.02
N THR A 190 16.61 -2.65 -0.14
CA THR A 190 16.69 -1.48 -1.02
C THR A 190 16.64 -0.17 -0.24
N PHE A 191 16.73 -0.22 1.10
CA PHE A 191 16.44 0.89 2.01
C PHE A 191 15.17 1.71 1.66
N GLY A 192 14.18 1.01 1.10
CA GLY A 192 12.85 1.51 0.80
C GLY A 192 11.96 1.52 2.04
N ARG A 193 10.74 2.04 1.92
CA ARG A 193 9.73 2.03 2.99
C ARG A 193 8.31 1.75 2.50
N ILE A 194 8.19 1.39 1.22
CA ILE A 194 6.91 1.27 0.52
C ILE A 194 6.17 0.02 1.00
N GLY A 195 6.87 -1.10 1.21
CA GLY A 195 6.28 -2.33 1.72
C GLY A 195 5.81 -2.18 3.17
N ILE A 196 6.63 -1.57 4.03
CA ILE A 196 6.27 -1.29 5.42
C ILE A 196 5.02 -0.41 5.46
N LEU A 197 5.01 0.70 4.71
CA LEU A 197 3.87 1.61 4.63
C LEU A 197 2.59 0.90 4.19
N TYR A 198 2.69 0.04 3.17
CA TYR A 198 1.54 -0.70 2.67
C TYR A 198 0.99 -1.68 3.71
N CYS A 199 1.86 -2.39 4.44
CA CYS A 199 1.44 -3.23 5.58
C CYS A 199 0.78 -2.42 6.70
N LEU A 200 1.23 -1.20 6.97
CA LEU A 200 0.55 -0.30 7.91
C LEU A 200 -0.85 0.08 7.43
N PHE A 201 -1.04 0.31 6.12
CA PHE A 201 -2.37 0.52 5.55
C PHE A 201 -3.25 -0.72 5.62
N ILE A 202 -2.72 -1.93 5.43
CA ILE A 202 -3.46 -3.19 5.65
C ILE A 202 -3.91 -3.30 7.11
N LEU A 203 -3.01 -2.99 8.05
CA LEU A 203 -3.32 -3.00 9.48
C LEU A 203 -4.39 -1.95 9.84
N PHE A 204 -4.28 -0.74 9.28
CA PHE A 204 -5.26 0.33 9.46
C PHE A 204 -6.63 -0.04 8.89
N ALA A 205 -6.67 -0.61 7.68
CA ALA A 205 -7.89 -1.13 7.06
C ALA A 205 -8.53 -2.25 7.90
N TYR A 206 -7.72 -3.16 8.45
CA TYR A 206 -8.19 -4.18 9.39
C TYR A 206 -8.87 -3.57 10.61
N PHE A 207 -8.27 -2.54 11.19
CA PHE A 207 -8.85 -1.85 12.33
C PHE A 207 -10.18 -1.18 11.95
N ILE A 208 -10.24 -0.38 10.89
CA ILE A 208 -11.47 0.31 10.45
C ILE A 208 -12.63 -0.67 10.20
N LEU A 209 -12.34 -1.81 9.57
CA LEU A 209 -13.38 -2.76 9.19
C LEU A 209 -13.85 -3.62 10.37
N PHE A 210 -12.94 -4.11 11.20
CA PHE A 210 -13.23 -5.20 12.15
C PHE A 210 -13.08 -4.84 13.63
N ARG A 211 -12.56 -3.66 13.96
CA ARG A 211 -12.31 -3.27 15.35
C ARG A 211 -12.79 -1.86 15.62
N LYS A 212 -13.50 -1.69 16.73
CA LYS A 212 -13.66 -0.35 17.31
C LYS A 212 -12.35 0.02 17.99
N VAL A 213 -11.52 0.82 17.32
CA VAL A 213 -10.31 1.37 17.95
C VAL A 213 -10.76 2.43 18.94
N ARG A 214 -10.50 2.20 20.23
CA ARG A 214 -10.57 3.25 21.25
C ARG A 214 -9.16 3.80 21.41
N ILE A 215 -8.99 5.10 21.18
CA ILE A 215 -7.71 5.76 21.39
C ILE A 215 -7.40 5.71 22.88
N ASN A 216 -6.34 5.01 23.24
CA ASN A 216 -5.80 4.94 24.60
C ASN A 216 -4.27 4.98 24.53
N LEU A 217 -3.61 5.13 25.68
CA LEU A 217 -2.14 5.25 25.73
C LEU A 217 -1.41 4.10 25.02
N ARG A 218 -1.92 2.86 25.11
CA ARG A 218 -1.30 1.70 24.44
C ARG A 218 -1.39 1.81 22.92
N VAL A 219 -2.51 2.31 22.40
CA VAL A 219 -2.69 2.57 20.97
C VAL A 219 -1.75 3.69 20.52
N ILE A 220 -1.63 4.77 21.30
CA ILE A 220 -0.71 5.89 20.98
C ILE A 220 0.74 5.38 20.93
N ILE A 221 1.20 4.66 21.95
CA ILE A 221 2.53 4.05 21.97
C ILE A 221 2.74 3.13 20.76
N GLY A 222 1.74 2.31 20.43
CA GLY A 222 1.78 1.44 19.26
C GLY A 222 1.90 2.22 17.95
N ILE A 223 1.14 3.30 17.77
CA ILE A 223 1.22 4.17 16.59
C ILE A 223 2.60 4.83 16.50
N THR A 224 3.13 5.35 17.61
CA THR A 224 4.48 5.93 17.66
C THR A 224 5.54 4.90 17.29
N ALA A 225 5.46 3.67 17.82
CA ALA A 225 6.40 2.60 17.47
C ALA A 225 6.33 2.23 15.98
N LEU A 226 5.12 2.09 15.42
CA LEU A 226 4.94 1.82 13.99
C LEU A 226 5.45 2.96 13.11
N PHE A 227 5.30 4.22 13.57
CA PHE A 227 5.84 5.39 12.89
C PHE A 227 7.39 5.39 12.89
N LEU A 228 8.04 5.00 13.98
CA LEU A 228 9.49 4.83 14.03
C LEU A 228 9.94 3.71 13.09
N ILE A 229 9.23 2.58 13.07
CA ILE A 229 9.52 1.45 12.17
C ILE A 229 9.39 1.85 10.69
N LEU A 230 8.34 2.59 10.33
CA LEU A 230 8.16 3.13 8.98
C LEU A 230 9.36 3.97 8.53
N ASN A 231 9.96 4.69 9.47
CA ASN A 231 11.06 5.61 9.22
C ASN A 231 12.44 4.96 9.36
N LEU A 232 12.54 3.73 9.88
CA LEU A 232 13.80 3.03 10.11
C LEU A 232 14.72 2.97 8.87
N PRO A 233 14.25 2.57 7.66
CA PRO A 233 15.12 2.53 6.47
C PRO A 233 15.66 3.91 6.06
N ARG A 234 14.95 4.98 6.43
CA ARG A 234 15.40 6.36 6.17
C ARG A 234 16.33 6.87 7.26
N MET A 235 16.07 6.55 8.52
CA MET A 235 16.95 6.90 9.63
C MET A 235 18.34 6.27 9.46
N ILE A 236 18.40 5.01 9.01
CA ILE A 236 19.66 4.34 8.69
C ILE A 236 20.42 5.08 7.58
N ARG A 237 19.74 5.48 6.50
CA ARG A 237 20.35 6.23 5.38
C ARG A 237 20.82 7.62 5.75
N GLY A 238 20.06 8.33 6.58
CA GLY A 238 20.39 9.68 7.04
C GLY A 238 21.39 9.70 8.20
N GLY A 239 21.99 8.56 8.58
CA GLY A 239 22.89 8.51 9.73
C GLY A 239 22.23 8.92 11.05
N PHE A 240 20.91 8.73 11.17
CA PHE A 240 20.09 9.16 12.30
C PHE A 240 20.12 10.69 12.56
N ASP A 241 20.33 11.51 11.53
CA ASP A 241 20.27 12.98 11.54
C ASP A 241 18.90 13.59 11.91
N ASN A 242 17.94 12.78 12.35
CA ASN A 242 16.57 13.18 12.61
C ASN A 242 15.96 14.01 11.45
N PHE A 243 16.22 13.59 10.20
CA PHE A 243 15.65 14.18 8.99
C PHE A 243 16.05 15.64 8.74
N GLU A 244 17.11 16.12 9.40
CA GLU A 244 17.56 17.51 9.29
C GLU A 244 17.87 17.91 7.85
N GLY A 245 18.57 17.06 7.09
CA GLY A 245 18.87 17.32 5.68
C GLY A 245 17.63 17.40 4.78
N SER A 246 16.52 16.81 5.21
CA SER A 246 15.26 16.86 4.46
C SER A 246 14.45 18.11 4.79
N VAL A 247 14.39 18.47 6.07
CA VAL A 247 13.66 19.67 6.52
C VAL A 247 14.40 20.94 6.11
N SER A 248 15.73 20.93 6.11
CA SER A 248 16.53 22.06 5.62
C SER A 248 16.16 22.46 4.19
N ALA A 249 15.85 21.48 3.33
CA ALA A 249 15.45 21.70 1.94
C ALA A 249 14.14 22.48 1.79
N PHE A 250 13.26 22.47 2.81
CA PHE A 250 12.01 23.22 2.77
C PHE A 250 11.79 24.18 3.94
N LYS A 251 12.79 24.39 4.80
CA LYS A 251 12.71 25.28 5.97
C LYS A 251 12.28 26.71 5.60
N ASN A 252 12.80 27.25 4.50
CA ASN A 252 12.48 28.59 4.01
C ASN A 252 11.02 28.76 3.58
N PHE A 253 10.31 27.65 3.35
CA PHE A 253 8.91 27.64 2.93
C PHE A 253 7.96 27.35 4.09
N LEU A 254 8.45 27.13 5.30
CA LEU A 254 7.60 27.01 6.47
C LEU A 254 7.15 28.41 6.93
N TYR A 255 5.89 28.52 7.36
CA TYR A 255 5.41 29.75 8.03
C TYR A 255 5.94 29.88 9.45
N TYR A 256 6.27 28.75 10.08
CA TYR A 256 6.70 28.66 11.47
C TYR A 256 7.95 27.79 11.56
N ASP A 257 8.85 28.14 12.48
CA ASP A 257 9.97 27.27 12.83
C ASP A 257 9.47 26.03 13.57
N ILE A 258 9.66 24.87 12.96
CA ILE A 258 9.23 23.58 13.51
C ILE A 258 10.37 23.01 14.38
N PRO A 259 10.10 22.63 15.64
CA PRO A 259 11.10 22.00 16.49
C PRO A 259 11.63 20.69 15.87
N PRO A 260 12.94 20.37 16.02
CA PRO A 260 13.54 19.20 15.36
C PRO A 260 12.83 17.87 15.63
N ILE A 261 12.21 17.69 16.81
CA ILE A 261 11.45 16.47 17.15
C ILE A 261 10.30 16.17 16.17
N PHE A 262 9.79 17.18 15.47
CA PHE A 262 8.72 17.05 14.48
C PHE A 262 9.23 16.91 13.03
N ASN A 263 10.53 16.90 12.79
CA ASN A 263 11.12 16.81 11.44
C ASN A 263 10.63 15.58 10.66
N SER A 264 10.54 14.43 11.33
CA SER A 264 10.02 13.20 10.74
C SER A 264 8.53 13.31 10.39
N VAL A 265 7.74 13.95 11.26
CA VAL A 265 6.29 14.14 11.08
C VAL A 265 6.01 15.06 9.90
N ILE A 266 6.66 16.24 9.86
CA ILE A 266 6.48 17.19 8.74
C ILE A 266 6.92 16.57 7.42
N THR A 267 7.98 15.78 7.44
CA THR A 267 8.46 15.07 6.24
C THR A 267 7.47 14.01 5.77
N VAL A 268 6.89 13.21 6.67
CA VAL A 268 5.87 12.23 6.26
C VAL A 268 4.60 12.94 5.78
N TYR A 269 4.23 14.03 6.43
CA TYR A 269 3.11 14.87 6.02
C TYR A 269 3.31 15.44 4.62
N THR A 270 4.45 16.07 4.33
CA THR A 270 4.76 16.62 3.00
C THR A 270 4.74 15.51 1.95
N TYR A 271 5.31 14.34 2.24
CA TYR A 271 5.29 13.21 1.31
C TYR A 271 3.88 12.72 0.99
N TYR A 272 2.97 12.70 1.96
CA TYR A 272 1.63 12.14 1.75
C TYR A 272 0.66 13.15 1.13
N PHE A 273 0.74 14.43 1.54
CA PHE A 273 -0.26 15.44 1.23
C PHE A 273 0.14 16.42 0.11
N SER A 274 1.41 16.47 -0.29
CA SER A 274 1.87 17.37 -1.37
C SER A 274 1.47 16.93 -2.78
N SER A 275 1.04 15.68 -2.96
CA SER A 275 0.78 15.11 -4.28
C SER A 275 -0.36 15.79 -5.06
N LEU A 276 -1.32 16.42 -4.38
CA LEU A 276 -2.36 17.24 -5.01
C LEU A 276 -1.76 18.52 -5.63
N PHE A 277 -0.87 19.18 -4.90
CA PHE A 277 -0.13 20.35 -5.40
C PHE A 277 0.83 19.93 -6.53
N ALA A 278 1.47 18.76 -6.41
CA ALA A 278 2.42 18.26 -7.40
C ALA A 278 1.70 18.00 -8.73
N PHE A 279 0.50 17.42 -8.68
CA PHE A 279 -0.34 17.26 -9.86
C PHE A 279 -0.80 18.60 -10.45
N SER A 280 -1.12 19.60 -9.62
CA SER A 280 -1.46 20.94 -10.11
C SER A 280 -0.30 21.56 -10.88
N ASN A 281 0.91 21.52 -10.31
CA ASN A 281 2.09 22.06 -10.96
C ASN A 281 2.43 21.31 -12.26
N TYR A 282 2.35 19.97 -12.24
CA TYR A 282 2.50 19.12 -13.42
C TYR A 282 1.54 19.53 -14.54
N TYR A 283 0.26 19.69 -14.22
CA TYR A 283 -0.77 20.02 -15.21
C TYR A 283 -0.59 21.41 -15.83
N GLU A 284 -0.16 22.40 -15.04
CA GLU A 284 -0.05 23.80 -15.50
C GLU A 284 1.27 24.13 -16.19
N HIS A 285 2.37 23.50 -15.78
CA HIS A 285 3.72 23.96 -16.16
C HIS A 285 4.53 22.94 -16.96
N GLN A 286 4.11 21.67 -17.02
CA GLN A 286 4.83 20.64 -17.76
C GLN A 286 4.14 20.30 -19.08
N HIS A 287 4.94 20.05 -20.10
CA HIS A 287 4.44 19.43 -21.32
C HIS A 287 4.05 17.98 -21.00
N ILE A 288 2.76 17.68 -21.16
CA ILE A 288 2.21 16.37 -20.81
C ILE A 288 2.53 15.39 -21.93
N GLU A 289 3.55 14.58 -21.73
CA GLU A 289 3.88 13.44 -22.59
C GLU A 289 3.02 12.24 -22.19
N PHE A 290 2.08 11.87 -23.07
CA PHE A 290 1.20 10.74 -22.83
C PHE A 290 1.97 9.41 -22.93
N THR A 291 1.80 8.57 -21.92
CA THR A 291 2.47 7.26 -21.80
C THR A 291 1.59 6.09 -22.21
N TYR A 292 0.34 6.34 -22.62
CA TYR A 292 -0.58 5.36 -23.21
C TYR A 292 -0.77 4.05 -22.40
N GLY A 293 -0.58 4.10 -21.08
CA GLY A 293 -0.78 2.97 -20.17
C GLY A 293 0.51 2.36 -19.63
N ASP A 294 1.68 2.81 -20.05
CA ASP A 294 2.97 2.28 -19.57
C ASP A 294 3.14 2.41 -18.06
N ILE A 295 2.58 3.45 -17.44
CA ILE A 295 2.67 3.66 -16.00
C ILE A 295 1.66 2.76 -15.27
N THR A 296 0.39 2.79 -15.67
CA THR A 296 -0.69 2.04 -15.04
C THR A 296 -0.49 0.54 -15.17
N PHE A 297 -0.02 0.07 -16.33
CA PHE A 297 0.27 -1.33 -16.60
C PHE A 297 1.76 -1.67 -16.49
N ASN A 298 2.53 -0.83 -15.78
CA ASN A 298 3.98 -1.00 -15.59
C ASN A 298 4.42 -2.44 -15.26
N PRO A 299 3.71 -3.22 -14.40
CA PRO A 299 4.10 -4.60 -14.13
C PRO A 299 4.06 -5.48 -15.38
N ILE A 300 3.03 -5.31 -16.23
CA ILE A 300 2.83 -6.08 -17.46
C ILE A 300 3.83 -5.61 -18.51
N VAL A 301 3.98 -4.30 -18.68
CA VAL A 301 4.93 -3.70 -19.62
C VAL A 301 6.36 -4.10 -19.29
N ASN A 302 6.75 -4.11 -18.02
CA ASN A 302 8.09 -4.54 -17.62
C ASN A 302 8.34 -6.04 -17.81
N ILE A 303 7.31 -6.89 -17.69
CA ILE A 303 7.42 -8.31 -18.07
C ILE A 303 7.62 -8.43 -19.58
N TYR A 304 6.82 -7.71 -20.37
CA TYR A 304 6.93 -7.70 -21.83
C TYR A 304 8.30 -7.18 -22.30
N ASN A 305 8.75 -6.04 -21.77
CA ASN A 305 10.05 -5.46 -22.10
C ASN A 305 11.20 -6.39 -21.73
N ARG A 306 11.08 -7.15 -20.64
CA ARG A 306 12.14 -8.08 -20.23
C ARG A 306 12.22 -9.34 -21.08
N PHE A 307 11.08 -9.95 -21.40
CA PHE A 307 11.04 -11.27 -22.04
C PHE A 307 10.87 -11.24 -23.56
N ILE A 308 10.30 -10.15 -24.11
CA ILE A 308 9.91 -10.08 -25.52
C ILE A 308 10.67 -8.95 -26.22
N ALA A 309 10.53 -7.70 -25.75
CA ALA A 309 11.06 -6.55 -26.49
C ALA A 309 12.53 -6.22 -26.21
N HIS A 310 13.10 -6.73 -25.11
CA HIS A 310 14.43 -6.36 -24.61
C HIS A 310 14.65 -4.84 -24.46
N ASN A 311 13.57 -4.10 -24.18
CA ASN A 311 13.58 -2.66 -23.96
C ASN A 311 13.94 -2.31 -22.51
N GLU A 312 14.28 -1.05 -22.28
CA GLU A 312 14.48 -0.52 -20.93
C GLU A 312 13.23 -0.66 -20.05
N ARG A 313 13.47 -0.77 -18.75
CA ARG A 313 12.41 -0.83 -17.75
C ARG A 313 11.76 0.54 -17.60
N VAL A 314 10.43 0.59 -17.59
CA VAL A 314 9.68 1.81 -17.28
C VAL A 314 9.93 2.21 -15.83
N SER A 315 10.55 3.38 -15.63
CA SER A 315 10.79 3.95 -14.30
C SER A 315 9.47 4.31 -13.63
N LEU A 316 9.31 3.87 -12.38
CA LEU A 316 8.19 4.27 -11.53
C LEU A 316 8.42 5.61 -10.84
N ILE A 317 9.67 6.09 -10.85
CA ILE A 317 10.03 7.33 -10.19
C ILE A 317 9.91 8.41 -11.25
N ALA A 318 8.85 9.19 -11.10
CA ALA A 318 8.59 10.33 -11.95
C ALA A 318 9.62 11.44 -11.72
N ASP A 319 9.78 12.28 -12.74
CA ASP A 319 10.60 13.47 -12.61
C ASP A 319 10.04 14.39 -11.54
N PRO A 320 10.93 15.00 -10.75
CA PRO A 320 10.49 15.85 -9.65
C PRO A 320 9.97 17.20 -10.14
N VAL A 321 8.87 17.65 -9.51
CA VAL A 321 8.32 19.01 -9.62
C VAL A 321 8.70 19.87 -8.42
N TYR A 322 8.49 21.18 -8.54
CA TYR A 322 8.80 22.15 -7.50
C TYR A 322 7.52 22.77 -6.92
N ILE A 323 7.20 22.46 -5.66
CA ILE A 323 5.98 22.93 -4.98
C ILE A 323 6.10 23.12 -3.45
N PRO A 324 6.63 24.23 -2.92
CA PRO A 324 7.71 25.07 -3.43
C PRO A 324 9.08 24.43 -3.15
N PHE A 325 9.15 23.10 -3.07
CA PHE A 325 10.38 22.34 -2.94
C PHE A 325 10.30 21.12 -3.86
N ARG A 326 11.45 20.50 -4.11
CA ARG A 326 11.56 19.35 -5.02
C ARG A 326 10.81 18.15 -4.44
N THR A 327 9.85 17.61 -5.18
CA THR A 327 9.14 16.37 -4.85
C THR A 327 8.84 15.57 -6.11
N ASN A 328 8.89 14.24 -6.00
CA ASN A 328 8.60 13.30 -7.09
C ASN A 328 7.38 12.43 -6.79
N ILE A 329 6.52 12.89 -5.88
CA ILE A 329 5.38 12.13 -5.41
C ILE A 329 4.13 12.70 -6.04
N TYR A 330 3.45 11.84 -6.78
CA TYR A 330 2.23 12.17 -7.48
C TYR A 330 1.15 11.19 -7.07
N SER A 331 -0.07 11.69 -6.92
CA SER A 331 -1.20 10.82 -6.63
C SER A 331 -1.53 9.98 -7.87
N ILE A 332 -2.33 8.94 -7.69
CA ILE A 332 -2.85 8.11 -8.78
C ILE A 332 -3.45 8.94 -9.94
N VAL A 333 -4.02 10.11 -9.65
CA VAL A 333 -4.68 10.97 -10.64
C VAL A 333 -3.69 11.43 -11.71
N LYS A 334 -2.46 11.78 -11.33
CA LYS A 334 -1.42 12.16 -12.29
C LYS A 334 -1.09 11.02 -13.24
N ASP A 335 -0.84 9.83 -12.70
CA ASP A 335 -0.44 8.67 -13.51
C ASP A 335 -1.56 8.26 -14.48
N LEU A 336 -2.81 8.24 -14.01
CA LEU A 336 -3.96 7.95 -14.86
C LEU A 336 -4.20 9.02 -15.93
N TYR A 337 -4.02 10.29 -15.59
CA TYR A 337 -4.12 11.38 -16.55
C TYR A 337 -2.99 11.35 -17.58
N GLN A 338 -1.76 11.05 -17.16
CA GLN A 338 -0.64 10.93 -18.07
C GLN A 338 -0.79 9.73 -19.01
N ASP A 339 -1.36 8.62 -18.56
CA ASP A 339 -1.58 7.48 -19.44
C ASP A 339 -2.72 7.68 -20.43
N PHE A 340 -3.85 8.27 -20.00
CA PHE A 340 -5.09 8.25 -20.80
C PHE A 340 -5.86 9.58 -20.83
N GLY A 341 -5.25 10.68 -20.38
CA GLY A 341 -5.91 11.98 -20.24
C GLY A 341 -7.13 11.91 -19.33
N VAL A 342 -8.16 12.69 -19.68
CA VAL A 342 -9.43 12.73 -18.92
C VAL A 342 -10.11 11.35 -18.87
N ILE A 343 -9.94 10.51 -19.90
CA ILE A 343 -10.52 9.15 -19.92
C ILE A 343 -9.94 8.29 -18.79
N GLY A 344 -8.66 8.47 -18.47
CA GLY A 344 -7.99 7.79 -17.35
C GLY A 344 -8.53 8.19 -15.97
N ILE A 345 -9.08 9.40 -15.86
CA ILE A 345 -9.71 9.90 -14.63
C ILE A 345 -11.14 9.37 -14.47
N ILE A 346 -11.75 8.86 -15.54
CA ILE A 346 -13.14 8.38 -15.54
C ILE A 346 -13.20 6.85 -15.51
N LEU A 347 -12.65 6.17 -16.50
CA LEU A 347 -12.88 4.73 -16.69
C LEU A 347 -12.14 3.86 -15.66
N PRO A 348 -10.81 3.97 -15.47
CA PRO A 348 -10.08 3.21 -14.46
C PRO A 348 -10.67 3.27 -13.04
N PRO A 349 -11.01 4.43 -12.45
CA PRO A 349 -11.63 4.46 -11.13
C PRO A 349 -13.01 3.83 -11.09
N ILE A 350 -13.83 3.91 -12.15
CA ILE A 350 -15.10 3.17 -12.21
C ILE A 350 -14.85 1.67 -12.14
N PHE A 351 -13.96 1.13 -12.97
CA PHE A 351 -13.62 -0.30 -12.95
C PHE A 351 -13.05 -0.74 -11.60
N PHE A 352 -12.15 0.06 -11.04
CA PHE A 352 -11.59 -0.23 -9.73
C PHE A 352 -12.66 -0.19 -8.63
N GLY A 353 -13.58 0.77 -8.70
CA GLY A 353 -14.74 0.86 -7.82
C GLY A 353 -15.62 -0.37 -7.92
N ILE A 354 -15.92 -0.86 -9.13
CA ILE A 354 -16.72 -2.07 -9.35
C ILE A 354 -16.05 -3.27 -8.66
N ILE A 355 -14.73 -3.42 -8.80
CA ILE A 355 -13.96 -4.48 -8.13
C ILE A 355 -14.08 -4.36 -6.60
N ILE A 356 -13.94 -3.16 -6.04
CA ILE A 356 -14.14 -2.91 -4.60
C ILE A 356 -15.54 -3.32 -4.17
N GLY A 357 -16.59 -2.77 -4.79
CA GLY A 357 -17.97 -3.07 -4.45
C GLY A 357 -18.28 -4.57 -4.53
N TYR A 358 -17.77 -5.23 -5.57
CA TYR A 358 -17.93 -6.68 -5.75
C TYR A 358 -17.26 -7.50 -4.64
N ILE A 359 -16.00 -7.20 -4.31
CA ILE A 359 -15.23 -7.87 -3.24
C ILE A 359 -15.91 -7.67 -1.88
N PHE A 360 -16.49 -6.50 -1.62
CA PHE A 360 -17.10 -6.16 -0.33
C PHE A 360 -18.33 -7.02 0.02
N LYS A 361 -18.97 -7.63 -0.98
CA LYS A 361 -20.05 -8.62 -0.77
C LYS A 361 -19.55 -9.98 -0.27
N SER A 362 -18.27 -10.30 -0.46
CA SER A 362 -17.73 -11.61 -0.10
C SER A 362 -17.63 -11.80 1.41
N GLY A 363 -18.22 -12.87 1.94
CA GLY A 363 -18.15 -13.26 3.35
C GLY A 363 -17.04 -14.28 3.67
N SER A 364 -16.27 -14.75 2.70
CA SER A 364 -15.21 -15.74 2.95
C SER A 364 -13.99 -15.13 3.63
N ILE A 365 -13.17 -15.95 4.29
CA ILE A 365 -11.88 -15.53 4.90
C ILE A 365 -11.02 -14.79 3.87
N THR A 366 -10.90 -15.34 2.66
CA THR A 366 -10.17 -14.73 1.55
C THR A 366 -10.81 -13.44 1.07
N GLY A 367 -12.15 -13.36 1.02
CA GLY A 367 -12.88 -12.16 0.68
C GLY A 367 -12.65 -11.03 1.68
N GLN A 368 -12.69 -11.33 2.97
CA GLN A 368 -12.40 -10.35 4.03
C GLN A 368 -10.92 -9.90 3.99
N ALA A 369 -9.99 -10.79 3.61
CA ALA A 369 -8.59 -10.42 3.39
C ALA A 369 -8.47 -9.49 2.17
N LEU A 370 -9.19 -9.76 1.08
CA LEU A 370 -9.26 -8.88 -0.09
C LEU A 370 -9.83 -7.51 0.28
N LYS A 371 -10.82 -7.42 1.17
CA LYS A 371 -11.39 -6.13 1.62
C LYS A 371 -10.35 -5.25 2.32
N ILE A 372 -9.56 -5.79 3.24
CA ILE A 372 -8.52 -5.00 3.92
C ILE A 372 -7.37 -4.67 2.98
N TYR A 373 -7.05 -5.58 2.05
CA TYR A 373 -6.02 -5.37 1.05
C TYR A 373 -6.40 -4.23 0.08
N ILE A 374 -7.60 -4.28 -0.49
CA ILE A 374 -8.04 -3.27 -1.46
C ILE A 374 -8.27 -1.91 -0.81
N LEU A 375 -8.70 -1.88 0.46
CA LEU A 375 -8.80 -0.64 1.22
C LEU A 375 -7.42 -0.05 1.53
N ALA A 376 -6.40 -0.88 1.78
CA ALA A 376 -5.02 -0.43 1.88
C ALA A 376 -4.52 0.20 0.56
N TRP A 377 -4.92 -0.38 -0.58
CA TRP A 377 -4.70 0.21 -1.90
C TRP A 377 -5.32 1.59 -2.04
N VAL A 378 -6.58 1.76 -1.60
CA VAL A 378 -7.23 3.09 -1.56
C VAL A 378 -6.44 4.08 -0.70
N PHE A 379 -5.93 3.66 0.46
CA PHE A 379 -5.09 4.53 1.30
C PHE A 379 -3.71 4.85 0.71
N TYR A 380 -3.26 4.06 -0.26
CA TYR A 380 -1.99 4.26 -0.94
C TYR A 380 -2.08 5.22 -2.13
N THR A 381 -3.28 5.42 -2.71
CA THR A 381 -3.50 6.26 -3.90
C THR A 381 -3.04 7.71 -3.80
N PRO A 382 -2.99 8.35 -2.62
CA PRO A 382 -2.42 9.69 -2.52
C PRO A 382 -0.93 9.76 -2.83
N ILE A 383 -0.20 8.66 -2.66
CA ILE A 383 1.26 8.67 -2.80
C ILE A 383 1.68 8.20 -4.18
N TYR A 384 0.99 7.18 -4.71
CA TYR A 384 1.32 6.60 -6.01
C TYR A 384 0.11 5.87 -6.60
N ASN A 385 0.17 5.55 -7.89
CA ASN A 385 -0.72 4.58 -8.50
C ASN A 385 -0.44 3.15 -7.99
N PRO A 386 -1.34 2.52 -7.22
CA PRO A 386 -1.15 1.16 -6.73
C PRO A 386 -1.00 0.08 -7.82
N PHE A 387 -1.55 0.31 -9.02
CA PHE A 387 -1.49 -0.62 -10.15
C PHE A 387 -0.10 -0.68 -10.78
N SER A 388 0.68 0.39 -10.69
CA SER A 388 2.04 0.45 -11.24
C SER A 388 3.05 -0.36 -10.42
N PHE A 389 2.72 -0.69 -9.16
CA PHE A 389 3.59 -1.48 -8.29
C PHE A 389 3.36 -2.98 -8.46
N ALA A 390 4.25 -3.63 -9.21
CA ALA A 390 4.20 -5.07 -9.49
C ALA A 390 4.07 -5.91 -8.21
N THR A 391 4.73 -5.50 -7.13
CA THR A 391 4.69 -6.19 -5.85
C THR A 391 3.28 -6.23 -5.25
N PHE A 392 2.55 -5.13 -5.27
CA PHE A 392 1.19 -5.09 -4.75
C PHE A 392 0.23 -5.83 -5.68
N LEU A 393 0.38 -5.64 -6.99
CA LEU A 393 -0.47 -6.30 -7.98
C LEU A 393 -0.35 -7.83 -7.92
N ILE A 394 0.87 -8.38 -7.84
CA ILE A 394 1.12 -9.83 -7.74
C ILE A 394 0.52 -10.40 -6.46
N SER A 395 0.66 -9.69 -5.34
CA SER A 395 0.10 -10.12 -4.07
C SER A 395 -1.44 -10.11 -4.08
N PHE A 396 -2.04 -9.10 -4.72
CA PHE A 396 -3.48 -9.03 -4.94
C PHE A 396 -3.99 -10.18 -5.79
N PHE A 397 -3.34 -10.47 -6.92
CA PHE A 397 -3.67 -11.61 -7.78
C PHE A 397 -3.52 -12.95 -7.06
N MET A 398 -2.47 -13.13 -6.25
CA MET A 398 -2.31 -14.33 -5.43
C MET A 398 -3.49 -14.49 -4.46
N LEU A 399 -3.94 -13.40 -3.84
CA LEU A 399 -5.07 -13.44 -2.93
C LEU A 399 -6.40 -13.74 -3.65
N ILE A 400 -6.59 -13.23 -4.88
CA ILE A 400 -7.70 -13.61 -5.76
C ILE A 400 -7.64 -15.10 -6.09
N LEU A 401 -6.47 -15.61 -6.51
CA LEU A 401 -6.27 -17.01 -6.86
C LEU A 401 -6.62 -17.93 -5.70
N ILE A 402 -6.14 -17.63 -4.49
CA ILE A 402 -6.52 -18.36 -3.26
C ILE A 402 -8.04 -18.27 -3.04
N SER A 403 -8.65 -17.11 -3.27
CA SER A 403 -10.10 -16.91 -3.10
C SER A 403 -10.96 -17.72 -4.07
N LEU A 404 -10.49 -17.91 -5.31
CA LEU A 404 -11.18 -18.68 -6.36
C LEU A 404 -10.98 -20.18 -6.18
N LEU A 405 -9.74 -20.61 -5.89
CA LEU A 405 -9.38 -22.03 -5.91
C LEU A 405 -9.55 -22.73 -4.55
N ILE A 406 -9.39 -22.02 -3.43
CA ILE A 406 -9.20 -22.65 -2.11
C ILE A 406 -10.30 -22.27 -1.11
N LYS A 407 -11.07 -23.26 -0.67
CA LYS A 407 -11.97 -23.16 0.49
C LYS A 407 -11.20 -23.39 1.78
N LEU A 408 -10.82 -22.30 2.44
CA LEU A 408 -10.10 -22.34 3.72
C LEU A 408 -11.01 -22.82 4.87
N LYS A 409 -10.58 -23.88 5.57
CA LYS A 409 -11.22 -24.40 6.80
C LYS A 409 -10.32 -24.15 8.02
N PHE A 410 -10.88 -23.72 9.15
CA PHE A 410 -10.12 -23.41 10.38
C PHE A 410 -9.81 -24.60 11.29
#